data_AF-A0A932XQA4-F1
#
_entry.id   AF-A0A932XQA4-F1
#
_cell.length_a   1.000
_cell.length_b   1.000
_cell.length_c   1.000
_cell.angle_alpha   90.00
_cell.angle_beta   90.00
_cell.angle_gamma   90.00
#
_symmetry.space_group_name_H-M   'P 1'
#
loop_
_entity.id
_entity.type
_entity.pdbx_description
1 polymer ?
#
loop_
_entity_poly.entity_id
_entity_poly.type
_entity_poly.pdbx_seq_one_letter_code
_entity_poly.pdbx_strand_id
1 'polypeptide(L)'
;MESWLVDKYINLPLPVPGSVLQGLLNLYIDAFNRIGAVLYDQQRSYPPVEEIAACSRELMDTHYDQPRELFENFLGGAMKYSMGLWERGARTLEESQTQMLADVCDKARIEDGQAILDIGCGFG
;
A
#
# COMPACT_ATOMS: atom_id res chain seq x y z
N MET A 1 18.71 0.29 13.72
CA MET A 1 18.06 -0.69 14.62
C MET A 1 16.79 -1.27 14.00
N GLU A 2 16.01 -0.50 13.23
CA GLU A 2 14.78 -0.99 12.58
C GLU A 2 15.01 -2.05 11.49
N SER A 3 16.10 -2.03 10.72
CA SER A 3 16.30 -3.02 9.64
C SER A 3 16.58 -4.44 10.15
N TRP A 4 17.26 -4.62 11.30
CA TRP A 4 17.68 -5.96 11.76
C TRP A 4 16.51 -6.94 11.94
N LEU A 5 15.39 -6.48 12.51
CA LEU A 5 14.23 -7.35 12.75
C LEU A 5 13.52 -7.70 11.44
N VAL A 6 13.39 -6.72 10.53
CA VAL A 6 12.82 -6.90 9.20
C VAL A 6 13.69 -7.84 8.37
N ASP A 7 15.01 -7.61 8.36
CA ASP A 7 15.99 -8.45 7.69
C ASP A 7 16.01 -9.87 8.24
N LYS A 8 15.84 -10.04 9.56
CA LYS A 8 15.68 -11.36 10.19
C LYS A 8 14.38 -12.02 9.77
N TYR A 9 13.26 -11.31 9.75
CA TYR A 9 11.97 -11.87 9.33
C TYR A 9 11.98 -12.29 7.85
N ILE A 10 12.58 -11.48 6.97
CA ILE A 10 12.67 -11.75 5.54
C ILE A 10 13.67 -12.88 5.24
N ASN A 11 14.86 -12.85 5.84
CA ASN A 11 15.97 -13.73 5.46
C ASN A 11 16.12 -14.98 6.33
N LEU A 12 15.49 -15.02 7.51
CA LEU A 12 15.53 -16.16 8.42
C LEU A 12 14.11 -16.54 8.80
N PRO A 13 13.62 -17.75 8.46
CA PRO A 13 12.24 -18.13 8.66
C PRO A 13 11.95 -18.24 10.15
N LEU A 14 11.52 -17.14 10.76
CA LEU A 14 10.81 -17.13 12.02
C LEU A 14 9.36 -17.50 11.67
N PRO A 15 8.88 -18.72 11.99
CA PRO A 15 7.53 -19.15 11.64
C PRO A 15 6.53 -18.46 12.57
N VAL A 16 6.21 -17.21 12.27
CA VAL A 16 5.18 -16.45 12.99
C VAL A 16 3.86 -16.63 12.25
N PRO A 17 2.81 -17.20 12.88
CA PRO A 17 1.49 -17.28 12.26
C PRO A 17 0.98 -15.89 11.86
N GLY A 18 0.32 -15.79 10.71
CA GLY A 18 -0.13 -14.49 10.16
C GLY A 18 -1.00 -13.68 11.13
N SER A 19 -1.89 -14.34 11.88
CA SER A 19 -2.72 -13.68 12.91
C SER A 19 -1.90 -13.12 14.08
N VAL A 20 -0.82 -13.79 14.46
CA VAL A 20 0.09 -13.32 15.52
C VAL A 20 0.86 -12.10 15.04
N LEU A 21 1.41 -12.15 13.82
CA LEU A 21 2.09 -11.01 13.21
C LEU A 21 1.14 -9.81 13.10
N GLN A 22 -0.09 -10.02 12.61
CA GLN A 22 -1.10 -8.98 12.49
C GLN A 22 -1.45 -8.37 13.86
N GLY A 23 -1.61 -9.21 14.89
CA GLY A 23 -1.86 -8.74 16.26
C GLY A 23 -0.71 -7.89 16.82
N LEU A 24 0.53 -8.32 16.61
CA LEU A 24 1.72 -7.58 17.03
C LEU A 24 1.84 -6.22 16.30
N LEU A 25 1.59 -6.20 14.99
CA LEU A 25 1.59 -4.98 14.19
C LEU A 25 0.49 -4.01 14.65
N ASN A 26 -0.74 -4.50 14.88
CA ASN A 26 -1.85 -3.69 15.36
C ASN A 26 -1.55 -3.07 16.73
N LEU A 27 -1.00 -3.86 17.66
CA LEU A 27 -0.62 -3.38 18.98
C LEU A 27 0.49 -2.31 18.88
N TYR A 28 1.50 -2.54 18.05
CA TYR A 28 2.57 -1.59 17.82
C TYR A 28 2.04 -0.27 17.26
N ILE A 29 1.20 -0.32 16.21
CA ILE A 29 0.63 0.88 15.57
C ILE A 29 -0.25 1.66 16.55
N ASP A 30 -1.11 0.98 17.34
CA ASP A 30 -1.96 1.63 18.35
C ASP A 30 -1.11 2.29 19.46
N ALA A 31 -0.09 1.59 19.97
CA ALA A 31 0.83 2.15 20.96
C ALA A 31 1.62 3.35 20.40
N PHE A 32 2.10 3.24 19.16
CA PHE A 32 2.77 4.32 18.45
C PHE A 32 1.86 5.53 18.26
N ASN A 33 0.61 5.35 17.84
CA ASN A 33 -0.32 6.47 17.66
C ASN A 33 -0.68 7.16 18.98
N ARG A 34 -0.67 6.43 20.10
CA ARG A 34 -1.00 6.99 21.42
C ARG A 34 0.17 7.70 22.11
N ILE A 35 1.39 7.18 21.97
CA ILE A 35 2.55 7.62 22.76
C ILE A 35 3.67 8.17 21.85
N GLY A 36 3.64 7.85 20.56
CA GLY A 36 4.65 8.27 19.58
C GLY A 36 4.77 9.78 19.47
N ALA A 37 3.67 10.55 19.55
CA ALA A 37 3.73 12.02 19.56
C ALA A 37 4.53 12.61 20.75
N VAL A 38 4.68 11.85 21.83
CA VAL A 38 5.43 12.26 23.04
C VAL A 38 6.88 11.76 23.00
N LEU A 39 7.14 10.62 22.36
CA LEU A 39 8.45 9.96 22.35
C LEU A 39 9.27 10.22 21.08
N TYR A 40 8.64 10.59 19.97
CA TYR A 40 9.33 10.89 18.72
C TYR A 40 9.60 12.38 18.59
N ASP A 41 10.88 12.74 18.70
CA ASP A 41 11.39 13.98 18.12
C ASP A 41 11.30 13.87 16.58
N GLN A 42 10.69 14.85 15.93
CA GLN A 42 10.38 14.83 14.49
C GLN A 42 11.59 15.13 13.59
N GLN A 43 12.83 15.13 14.11
CA GLN A 43 14.01 15.27 13.27
C GLN A 43 14.35 13.97 12.52
N ARG A 44 13.49 13.60 11.57
CA ARG A 44 13.83 12.61 10.55
C ARG A 44 14.69 13.32 9.50
N SER A 45 16.00 13.13 9.57
CA SER A 45 16.91 13.59 8.51
C SER A 45 16.72 12.67 7.31
N TYR A 46 16.03 13.15 6.28
CA TYR A 46 16.02 12.48 4.99
C TYR A 46 17.39 12.69 4.31
N PRO A 47 17.91 11.70 3.58
CA PRO A 47 19.06 11.94 2.72
C PRO A 47 18.73 13.03 1.69
N PRO A 48 19.75 13.78 1.20
CA PRO A 48 19.56 14.77 0.15
C PRO A 48 18.84 14.20 -1.07
N VAL A 49 18.02 15.01 -1.73
CA VAL A 49 17.16 14.57 -2.85
C VAL A 49 18.00 13.98 -3.98
N GLU A 50 19.23 14.49 -4.17
CA GLU A 50 20.18 14.02 -5.17
C GLU A 50 20.59 12.56 -4.94
N GLU A 51 20.72 12.14 -3.67
CA GLU A 51 21.06 10.77 -3.29
C GLU A 51 19.87 9.83 -3.50
N ILE A 52 18.65 10.28 -3.18
CA ILE A 52 17.42 9.53 -3.42
C ILE A 52 17.19 9.33 -4.93
N ALA A 53 17.45 10.37 -5.72
CA ALA A 53 17.26 10.34 -7.18
C ALA A 53 18.28 9.43 -7.88
N ALA A 54 19.51 9.32 -7.35
CA ALA A 54 20.56 8.49 -7.94
C ALA A 54 20.18 7.01 -8.04
N CYS A 55 19.44 6.48 -7.06
CA CYS A 55 19.00 5.08 -7.03
C CYS A 55 17.58 4.87 -7.59
N SER A 56 16.95 5.89 -8.18
CA SER A 56 15.56 5.82 -8.64
C SER A 56 15.30 4.67 -9.61
N ARG A 57 16.23 4.40 -10.53
CA ARG A 57 16.12 3.30 -11.50
C ARG A 57 16.15 1.93 -10.81
N GLU A 58 17.11 1.68 -9.93
CA GLU A 58 17.22 0.41 -9.21
C GLU A 58 16.03 0.16 -8.27
N LEU A 59 15.49 1.23 -7.67
CA LEU A 59 14.28 1.17 -6.86
C LEU A 59 13.04 0.88 -7.72
N MET A 60 12.93 1.46 -8.93
CA MET A 60 11.85 1.14 -9.86
C MET A 60 11.89 -0.32 -10.29
N ASP A 61 13.07 -0.83 -10.66
CA ASP A 61 13.24 -2.23 -11.05
C ASP A 61 12.82 -3.19 -9.92
N THR A 62 13.11 -2.82 -8.66
CA THR A 62 12.80 -3.65 -7.48
C THR A 62 11.33 -3.57 -7.07
N HIS A 63 10.71 -2.39 -7.14
CA HIS A 63 9.38 -2.15 -6.58
C HIS A 63 8.23 -2.09 -7.60
N TYR A 64 8.50 -1.75 -8.85
CA TYR A 64 7.47 -1.50 -9.87
C TYR A 64 7.57 -2.41 -11.10
N ASP A 65 8.76 -2.90 -11.45
CA ASP A 65 8.94 -3.84 -12.58
C ASP A 65 8.77 -5.32 -12.17
N GLN A 66 7.81 -5.59 -11.28
CA GLN A 66 7.44 -6.96 -10.93
C GLN A 66 6.54 -7.57 -12.02
N PRO A 67 6.67 -8.88 -12.32
CA PRO A 67 5.85 -9.52 -13.34
C PRO A 67 4.36 -9.41 -13.02
N ARG A 68 3.54 -9.13 -14.04
CA ARG A 68 2.08 -9.00 -13.91
C ARG A 68 1.46 -10.25 -13.26
N GLU A 69 2.00 -11.41 -13.60
CA GLU A 69 1.59 -12.73 -13.13
C GLU A 69 1.67 -12.84 -11.60
N LEU A 70 2.57 -12.10 -10.95
CA LEU A 70 2.63 -12.03 -9.50
C LEU A 70 1.33 -11.47 -8.93
N PHE A 71 0.87 -10.35 -9.47
CA PHE A 71 -0.28 -9.59 -9.01
C PHE A 71 -1.62 -10.28 -9.32
N GLU A 72 -1.69 -11.01 -10.44
CA GLU A 72 -2.88 -11.78 -10.81
C GLU A 72 -3.27 -12.83 -9.76
N ASN A 73 -2.31 -13.28 -8.94
CA ASN A 73 -2.60 -14.22 -7.86
C ASN A 73 -3.40 -13.62 -6.69
N PHE A 74 -3.47 -12.28 -6.56
CA PHE A 74 -4.08 -11.64 -5.39
C PHE A 74 -4.89 -10.35 -5.62
N LEU A 75 -4.86 -9.73 -6.82
CA LEU A 75 -5.59 -8.48 -7.08
C LEU A 75 -6.99 -8.64 -7.68
N GLY A 76 -7.37 -9.85 -8.10
CA GLY A 76 -8.63 -10.11 -8.80
C GLY A 76 -8.65 -9.54 -10.23
N GLY A 77 -9.79 -9.67 -10.92
CA GLY A 77 -9.89 -9.39 -12.35
C GLY A 77 -9.66 -7.92 -12.77
N ALA A 78 -9.91 -6.96 -11.86
CA ALA A 78 -9.70 -5.54 -12.14
C ALA A 78 -8.23 -5.10 -12.04
N MET A 79 -7.33 -5.97 -11.54
CA MET A 79 -5.91 -5.65 -11.32
C MET A 79 -5.69 -4.37 -10.49
N LYS A 80 -6.66 -4.00 -9.66
CA LYS A 80 -6.65 -2.74 -8.91
C LYS A 80 -5.83 -2.90 -7.63
N TYR A 81 -4.58 -2.42 -7.67
CA TYR A 81 -3.70 -2.42 -6.49
C TYR A 81 -3.90 -1.19 -5.60
N SER A 82 -5.14 -0.97 -5.16
CA SER A 82 -5.52 0.08 -4.22
C SER A 82 -6.78 -0.35 -3.43
N MET A 83 -7.14 0.38 -2.38
CA MET A 83 -8.20 -0.03 -1.43
C MET A 83 -9.56 -0.34 -2.09
N GLY A 84 -10.25 -1.37 -1.62
CA GLY A 84 -11.67 -1.60 -1.93
C GLY A 84 -12.59 -0.90 -0.93
N LEU A 85 -13.87 -0.70 -1.30
CA LEU A 85 -14.91 -0.17 -0.42
C LEU A 85 -15.72 -1.34 0.16
N TRP A 86 -15.66 -1.54 1.47
CA TRP A 86 -16.29 -2.70 2.13
C TRP A 86 -17.53 -2.32 2.93
N GLU A 87 -17.63 -1.04 3.32
CA GLU A 87 -18.68 -0.47 4.16
C GLU A 87 -20.07 -0.53 3.51
N ARG A 88 -20.13 -0.69 2.19
CA ARG A 88 -21.37 -0.87 1.41
C ARG A 88 -21.80 -2.34 1.29
N GLY A 89 -21.20 -3.25 2.07
CA GLY A 89 -21.61 -4.65 2.16
C GLY A 89 -21.06 -5.56 1.06
N ALA A 90 -19.97 -5.16 0.40
CA ALA A 90 -19.23 -6.04 -0.50
C ALA A 90 -18.82 -7.34 0.21
N ARG A 91 -18.99 -8.47 -0.47
CA ARG A 91 -18.63 -9.81 0.02
C ARG A 91 -17.44 -10.40 -0.72
N THR A 92 -17.04 -9.80 -1.84
CA THR A 92 -15.86 -10.19 -2.61
C THR A 92 -14.94 -9.00 -2.86
N LEU A 93 -13.68 -9.29 -3.20
CA LEU A 93 -12.70 -8.27 -3.57
C LEU A 93 -13.19 -7.46 -4.76
N GLU A 94 -13.71 -8.13 -5.79
CA GLU A 94 -14.22 -7.53 -7.02
C GLU A 94 -15.40 -6.58 -6.75
N GLU A 95 -16.33 -7.00 -5.89
CA GLU A 95 -17.45 -6.15 -5.46
C GLU A 95 -16.92 -4.89 -4.76
N SER A 96 -15.95 -5.03 -3.84
CA SER A 96 -15.40 -3.90 -3.10
C SER A 96 -14.64 -2.92 -4.01
N GLN A 97 -13.90 -3.43 -4.99
CA GLN A 97 -13.13 -2.62 -5.94
C GLN A 97 -14.08 -1.86 -6.89
N THR A 98 -15.13 -2.51 -7.37
CA THR A 98 -16.16 -1.89 -8.22
C THR A 98 -16.90 -0.78 -7.47
N GLN A 99 -17.30 -1.04 -6.22
CA GLN A 99 -17.97 -0.05 -5.39
C GLN A 99 -17.07 1.16 -5.09
N MET A 100 -15.77 0.95 -4.90
CA MET A 100 -14.81 2.05 -4.74
C MET A 100 -14.69 2.90 -6.01
N LEU A 101 -14.60 2.28 -7.20
CA LEU A 101 -14.52 3.04 -8.46
C LEU A 101 -15.76 3.89 -8.68
N ALA A 102 -16.95 3.35 -8.43
CA ALA A 102 -18.20 4.11 -8.49
C ALA A 102 -18.20 5.27 -7.49
N ASP A 103 -17.76 5.03 -6.26
CA ASP A 103 -17.66 6.06 -5.21
C ASP A 103 -16.67 7.18 -5.58
N VAL A 104 -15.55 6.87 -6.25
CA VAL A 104 -14.62 7.86 -6.78
C VAL A 104 -15.29 8.70 -7.88
N CYS A 105 -15.99 8.08 -8.83
CA CYS A 105 -16.72 8.79 -9.87
C CYS A 105 -17.79 9.74 -9.29
N ASP A 106 -18.56 9.26 -8.30
CA ASP A 106 -19.58 10.05 -7.61
C ASP A 106 -18.96 11.26 -6.89
N LYS A 107 -17.87 11.05 -6.15
CA LYS A 107 -17.16 12.11 -5.43
C LYS A 107 -16.51 13.13 -6.36
N ALA A 108 -15.96 12.67 -7.47
CA ALA A 108 -15.38 13.51 -8.51
C ALA A 108 -16.44 14.21 -9.37
N ARG A 109 -17.72 13.81 -9.25
CA ARG A 109 -18.85 14.32 -10.05
C ARG A 109 -18.58 14.19 -11.55
N ILE A 110 -18.07 13.03 -11.93
CA ILE A 110 -17.80 12.72 -13.33
C ILE A 110 -19.14 12.60 -14.07
N GLU A 111 -19.26 13.31 -15.18
CA GLU A 111 -20.43 13.31 -16.06
C GLU A 111 -20.02 12.92 -17.49
N ASP A 112 -20.99 12.39 -18.24
CA ASP A 112 -20.77 12.01 -19.64
C ASP A 112 -20.32 13.20 -20.49
N GLY A 113 -19.42 12.95 -21.44
CA GLY A 113 -18.83 13.98 -22.32
C GLY A 113 -17.63 14.75 -21.74
N GLN A 114 -17.20 14.46 -20.51
CA GLN A 114 -16.00 15.07 -19.93
C GLN A 114 -14.70 14.38 -20.39
N ALA A 115 -13.62 15.16 -20.50
CA ALA A 115 -12.27 14.62 -20.63
C ALA A 115 -11.66 14.47 -19.22
N ILE A 116 -11.10 13.28 -18.93
CA ILE A 116 -10.61 12.91 -17.60
C ILE A 116 -9.12 12.60 -17.68
N LEU A 117 -8.36 13.08 -16.70
CA LEU A 117 -6.95 12.74 -16.49
C LEU A 117 -6.82 11.88 -15.23
N ASP A 118 -6.32 10.66 -15.38
CA ASP A 118 -5.94 9.78 -14.28
C ASP A 118 -4.41 9.74 -14.13
N ILE A 119 -3.90 10.26 -13.01
CA ILE A 119 -2.47 10.35 -12.73
C ILE A 119 -2.07 9.12 -11.91
N GLY A 120 -1.35 8.20 -12.56
CA GLY A 120 -0.98 6.92 -11.94
C GLY A 120 -2.04 5.84 -12.14
N CYS A 121 -2.55 5.72 -13.37
CA CYS A 121 -3.63 4.79 -13.75
C CYS A 121 -3.32 3.30 -13.60
N GLY A 122 -2.09 2.93 -13.19
CA GLY A 122 -1.72 1.54 -12.94
C GLY A 122 -1.97 0.65 -14.16
N PHE A 123 -2.92 -0.29 -14.04
CA PHE A 123 -3.24 -1.28 -15.07
C PHE A 123 -4.39 -0.86 -16.01
N GLY A 124 -4.93 0.35 -15.86
CA GLY A 124 -6.05 0.91 -16.64
C GLY A 124 -7.23 1.33 -15.78
#